data_AF-A0A644ZWQ0-F1
#
_entry.id   AF-A0A644ZWQ0-F1
#
_cell.length_a   1.000
_cell.length_b   1.000
_cell.length_c   1.000
_cell.angle_alpha   90.00
_cell.angle_beta   90.00
_cell.angle_gamma   90.00
#
_symmetry.space_group_name_H-M   'P 1'
#
loop_
_entity.id
_entity.type
_entity.pdbx_description
1 polymer ?
#
loop_
_entity_poly.entity_id
_entity_poly.type
_entity_poly.pdbx_seq_one_letter_code
_entity_poly.pdbx_strand_id
1 'polypeptide(L)' 'MLQLSIWSGLKELGIGASLQHYNPVIDEMVKEMFNLPESYSLNAQMPFGGISSNPEEKEKEDISKRVKIVK' A
#
# COMPACT_ATOMS: atom_id res chain seq x y z
N MET A 1 4.96 -5.79 5.94
CA MET A 1 6.13 -5.53 5.05
C MET A 1 5.87 -5.91 3.59
N LEU A 2 5.21 -7.03 3.29
CA LEU A 2 4.96 -7.45 1.89
C LEU A 2 4.35 -6.35 0.99
N GLN A 3 3.33 -5.62 1.46
CA GLN A 3 2.72 -4.52 0.69
C GLN A 3 3.75 -3.45 0.28
N LEU A 4 4.64 -3.05 1.21
CA LEU A 4 5.72 -2.12 0.91
C LEU A 4 6.69 -2.72 -0.12
N SER A 5 7.08 -3.99 0.04
CA SER A 5 7.98 -4.67 -0.90
C SER A 5 7.41 -4.72 -2.32
N ILE A 6 6.10 -5.01 -2.47
CA ILE A 6 5.42 -5.01 -3.77
C ILE A 6 5.40 -3.59 -4.35
N TRP A 7 5.02 -2.58 -3.56
CA TRP A 7 4.98 -1.20 -4.03
C TRP A 7 6.38 -0.72 -4.49
N SER A 8 7.42 -1.00 -3.72
CA SER A 8 8.80 -0.68 -4.09
C SER A 8 9.20 -1.36 -5.41
N GLY A 9 8.90 -2.65 -5.59
CA GLY A 9 9.18 -3.36 -6.84
C GLY A 9 8.42 -2.79 -8.04
N LEU A 10 7.14 -2.43 -7.88
CA LEU A 10 6.37 -1.75 -8.93
C LEU A 10 7.02 -0.41 -9.31
N LYS A 11 7.47 0.36 -8.31
CA LYS A 11 8.11 1.66 -8.55
C LYS A 11 9.44 1.52 -9.31
N GLU A 12 10.25 0.50 -9.00
CA GLU A 12 11.49 0.21 -9.74
C GLU A 12 11.24 -0.07 -11.22
N LEU A 13 10.09 -0.65 -11.55
CA LEU A 13 9.64 -0.88 -12.93
C LEU A 13 8.96 0.34 -13.58
N GLY A 14 8.93 1.48 -12.90
CA GLY A 14 8.24 2.69 -13.40
C GLY A 14 6.72 2.60 -13.35
N ILE A 15 6.16 1.70 -12.55
CA ILE A 15 4.71 1.51 -12.38
C ILE A 15 4.25 2.31 -11.15
N GLY A 16 3.22 3.12 -11.33
CA GLY A 16 2.55 3.83 -10.24
C GLY A 16 1.63 2.90 -9.47
N ALA A 17 1.51 3.12 -8.16
CA ALA A 17 0.58 2.39 -7.32
C ALA A 17 0.08 3.27 -6.17
N SER A 18 -1.04 2.88 -5.58
CA SER A 18 -1.56 3.45 -4.32
C SER A 18 -2.03 2.32 -3.41
N LEU A 19 -2.15 2.57 -2.11
CA LEU A 19 -2.65 1.59 -1.14
C LEU A 19 -3.96 2.11 -0.52
N GLN A 20 -5.05 1.41 -0.79
CA GLN A 20 -6.41 1.74 -0.36
C GLN A 20 -6.91 0.76 0.71
N HIS A 21 -7.88 1.21 1.49
CA HIS A 21 -8.51 0.42 2.56
C HIS A 21 -10.04 0.55 2.50
N TYR A 22 -10.66 -0.07 1.50
CA TYR A 22 -12.11 -0.21 1.41
C TYR A 22 -12.68 -1.32 2.31
N ASN A 23 -11.80 -2.17 2.84
CA ASN A 23 -12.15 -3.13 3.87
C ASN A 23 -12.65 -2.39 5.14
N PRO A 24 -13.65 -2.94 5.85
CA PRO A 24 -14.30 -4.24 5.61
C PRO A 24 -15.50 -4.18 4.64
N VAL A 25 -15.83 -3.02 4.07
CA VAL A 25 -17.10 -2.79 3.36
C VAL A 25 -17.27 -3.68 2.11
N ILE A 26 -16.15 -4.05 1.46
CA ILE A 26 -16.15 -4.86 0.24
C ILE A 26 -15.77 -6.33 0.48
N ASP A 27 -15.48 -6.73 1.72
CA ASP A 27 -14.84 -8.02 2.02
C ASP A 27 -15.69 -9.20 1.55
N GLU A 28 -16.97 -9.24 1.96
CA GLU A 28 -17.89 -10.33 1.61
C GLU A 28 -18.10 -10.43 0.09
N MET A 29 -18.31 -9.29 -0.57
CA MET A 29 -18.44 -9.25 -2.03
C MET A 29 -17.19 -9.79 -2.74
N VAL A 30 -15.98 -9.45 -2.27
CA VAL A 30 -14.73 -9.93 -2.87
C VAL A 30 -14.52 -11.42 -2.61
N LYS A 31 -14.85 -11.90 -1.41
CA LYS A 31 -14.77 -13.34 -1.08
C LYS A 31 -15.70 -14.15 -1.96
N GLU A 32 -16.97 -13.74 -2.10
CA GLU A 32 -17.95 -14.40 -2.95
C GLU A 32 -17.53 -14.38 -4.43
N MET A 33 -17.10 -13.21 -4.93
CA MET A 33 -16.72 -13.03 -6.34
C MET A 33 -15.59 -13.95 -6.78
N PHE A 34 -14.61 -14.19 -5.90
CA PHE A 34 -13.41 -14.97 -6.20
C PHE A 34 -13.36 -16.32 -5.49
N ASN A 35 -14.45 -16.74 -4.83
CA ASN A 35 -14.53 -17.97 -4.03
C ASN A 35 -13.36 -18.13 -3.04
N LEU A 36 -13.08 -17.07 -2.27
CA LEU A 36 -11.99 -17.07 -1.29
C LEU A 36 -12.40 -17.78 0.02
N PRO A 37 -11.46 -18.40 0.75
CA PRO A 37 -11.76 -18.98 2.06
C PRO A 37 -12.23 -17.93 3.07
N GLU A 38 -13.23 -18.27 3.89
CA GLU A 38 -13.72 -17.37 4.95
C GLU A 38 -12.65 -16.95 5.96
N SER A 39 -11.61 -17.77 6.13
CA SER A 39 -10.47 -17.45 6.99
C SER A 39 -9.62 -16.29 6.49
N TYR A 40 -9.78 -15.85 5.25
CA TYR A 40 -8.98 -14.78 4.67
C TYR A 40 -9.54 -13.42 5.07
N SER A 41 -8.65 -12.54 5.52
CA SER A 41 -8.95 -11.15 5.86
C SER A 41 -8.40 -10.22 4.77
N LEU A 42 -9.25 -9.38 4.18
CA LEU A 42 -8.82 -8.40 3.20
C LEU A 42 -8.16 -7.21 3.92
N ASN A 43 -6.83 -7.14 3.84
CA ASN A 43 -6.07 -6.13 4.59
C ASN A 43 -5.99 -4.76 3.90
N ALA A 44 -5.86 -4.76 2.57
CA ALA A 44 -5.75 -3.55 1.75
C ALA A 44 -5.91 -3.91 0.26
N GLN A 45 -6.09 -2.90 -0.59
CA GLN A 45 -6.14 -3.03 -2.05
C GLN A 45 -5.07 -2.13 -2.67
N MET A 46 -4.32 -2.64 -3.66
CA MET A 46 -3.26 -1.87 -4.31
C MET A 46 -3.55 -1.70 -5.81
N PRO A 47 -4.31 -0.66 -6.21
CA PRO A 47 -4.43 -0.29 -7.62
C PRO A 47 -3.08 0.18 -8.15
N PHE A 48 -2.70 -0.28 -9.35
CA PHE A 48 -1.44 0.06 -10.00
C PHE A 48 -1.59 0.23 -11.52
N GLY A 49 -0.66 0.92 -12.18
CA GLY A 49 -0.68 1.18 -13.62
C GLY A 49 0.35 2.21 -14.09
N GLY A 50 0.16 2.73 -15.30
CA GLY A 50 1.00 3.80 -15.84
C GLY A 50 0.97 5.07 -14.96
N ILE A 51 2.10 5.77 -14.86
CA ILE A 51 2.21 7.00 -14.07
C ILE A 51 1.67 8.18 -14.90
N SER A 52 0.45 8.63 -14.58
CA SER A 52 -0.15 9.80 -15.23
C SER A 52 0.39 11.13 -14.71
N SER A 53 0.73 11.18 -13.42
CA SER A 53 1.32 12.35 -12.76
C SER A 53 2.21 11.89 -11.59
N ASN A 54 3.18 12.74 -11.23
CA ASN A 54 3.99 12.51 -10.04
C ASN A 54 3.28 13.08 -8.81
N PRO A 55 3.42 12.44 -7.64
CA PRO A 55 2.88 12.97 -6.40
C PRO A 55 3.58 14.27 -6.01
N GLU A 56 2.88 15.09 -5.23
CA GLU A 56 3.46 16.27 -4.60
C GLU A 56 4.59 15.90 -3.63
N GLU A 57 5.46 16.86 -3.37
CA GLU A 57 6.57 16.65 -2.44
C GLU A 57 6.02 16.41 -1.03
N LYS A 58 6.46 15.32 -0.39
CA LYS A 58 6.09 15.01 0.99
C LYS A 58 6.98 15.79 1.94
N GLU A 59 6.36 16.54 2.85
CA GLU A 59 7.08 17.22 3.92
C GLU A 59 7.93 16.27 4.76
N LYS A 60 9.15 16.71 5.10
CA LYS A 60 10.06 15.95 5.94
C LYS A 60 9.78 16.25 7.40
N GLU A 61 9.67 15.21 8.21
CA GLU A 61 9.65 15.34 9.66
C GLU A 61 11.07 15.62 10.19
N ASP A 62 11.16 16.33 11.31
CA ASP A 62 12.41 16.50 12.05
C ASP A 62 12.91 15.14 12.57
N ILE A 63 14.01 14.65 11.97
CA ILE A 63 14.58 13.33 12.25
C ILE A 63 15.02 13.17 13.71
N SER A 64 15.40 14.26 14.38
CA SER A 64 15.82 14.22 15.78
C SER A 64 14.71 13.80 16.74
N LYS A 65 13.44 13.95 16.31
CA LYS A 65 12.26 13.48 17.05
C LYS A 65 12.04 11.97 16.94
N ARG A 66 12.59 11.32 15.91
CA ARG A 66 12.38 9.88 15.62
C ARG A 66 13.58 9.02 15.92
N VAL A 67 14.78 9.56 15.81
CA VAL A 67 16.04 8.82 15.99
C VAL A 67 16.92 9.56 16.99
N LYS A 68 17.37 8.85 18.03
CA LYS A 68 18.40 9.31 18.96
C LYS A 68 19.61 8.40 18.83
N ILE A 69 20.78 9.01 18.68
CA ILE A 69 22.07 8.30 18.71
C ILE A 69 22.68 8.56 20.08
N VAL A 70 22.94 7.48 20.83
CA VAL A 70 23.62 7.53 22.12
C VAL A 70 24.92 6.73 21.97
N LYS A 71 26.02 7.31 22.44
CA LYS A 71 27.36 6.72 22.38
C LYS A 71 27.70 6.00 23.68
#